data_AF-A0A553G3U6-F1
#
_entry.id   AF-A0A553G3U6-F1
#
_cell.length_a   1.000
_cell.length_b   1.000
_cell.length_c   1.000
_cell.angle_alpha   90.00
_cell.angle_beta   90.00
_cell.angle_gamma   90.00
#
_symmetry.space_group_name_H-M   'P 1'
#
loop_
_entity.id
_entity.type
_entity.pdbx_description
1 polymer ?
#
loop_
_entity_poly.entity_id
_entity_poly.type
_entity_poly.pdbx_seq_one_letter_code
_entity_poly.pdbx_strand_id
1 'polypeptide(L)'
;MKTALHAVGYALWLIKEIFVAGFSLAAESFKPQNKYRPVVLRYPLRVTSAWEIFWFTSSITATPGTLSLGLREPIAEGLPRIVLVQAVMGDDPASVMADLADMEERLAPRVKGIDYGVPGQGPTEELAPTFYEYTLDTLGRHMRAPDIAKSDDTPLAAHDVEKYSVWPLRQVAQNKDARKDDK
;
A
#
# COMPACT_ATOMS: atom_id res chain seq x y z
N MET A 1 7.59 -25.97 14.89
CA MET A 1 6.91 -26.83 13.89
C MET A 1 5.78 -26.11 13.15
N LYS A 2 4.82 -25.45 13.81
CA LYS A 2 3.71 -24.73 13.14
C LYS A 2 4.21 -23.66 12.14
N THR A 3 5.18 -22.84 12.53
CA THR A 3 5.76 -21.78 11.65
C THR A 3 6.44 -22.33 10.41
N ALA A 4 7.17 -23.45 10.53
CA ALA A 4 7.85 -24.07 9.39
C ALA A 4 6.86 -24.66 8.38
N LEU A 5 5.78 -25.28 8.86
CA LEU A 5 4.71 -25.79 8.00
C LEU A 5 3.97 -24.66 7.28
N HIS A 6 3.71 -23.55 7.97
CA HIS A 6 3.12 -22.35 7.36
C HIS A 6 4.04 -21.74 6.31
N ALA A 7 5.34 -21.63 6.58
CA ALA A 7 6.31 -21.11 5.61
C ALA A 7 6.36 -21.95 4.33
N VAL A 8 6.33 -23.28 4.45
CA VAL A 8 6.25 -24.19 3.28
C VAL A 8 4.93 -24.03 2.53
N GLY A 9 3.81 -23.94 3.26
CA GLY A 9 2.49 -23.71 2.66
C GLY A 9 2.41 -22.38 1.91
N TYR A 10 2.95 -21.31 2.50
CA TYR A 10 3.08 -20.00 1.87
C TYR A 10 3.96 -20.08 0.61
N ALA A 11 5.13 -20.73 0.69
CA ALA A 11 6.03 -20.86 -0.44
C ALA A 11 5.39 -21.61 -1.63
N LEU A 12 4.72 -22.74 -1.38
CA LEU A 12 4.01 -23.49 -2.43
C LEU A 12 2.88 -22.68 -3.06
N TRP A 13 2.14 -21.93 -2.24
CA TRP A 13 1.09 -21.03 -2.73
C TRP A 13 1.70 -19.89 -3.58
N LEU A 14 2.75 -19.24 -3.09
CA LEU A 14 3.41 -18.15 -3.81
C LEU A 14 3.98 -18.61 -5.15
N ILE A 15 4.60 -19.79 -5.21
CA ILE A 15 5.10 -20.39 -6.46
C ILE A 15 3.95 -20.52 -7.48
N LYS A 16 2.79 -21.00 -7.04
CA LYS A 16 1.60 -21.10 -7.89
C LYS A 16 1.18 -19.72 -8.41
N GLU A 17 1.06 -18.73 -7.53
CA GLU A 17 0.66 -17.36 -7.92
C GLU A 17 1.65 -16.74 -8.92
N ILE A 18 2.96 -16.96 -8.75
CA ILE A 18 3.99 -16.51 -9.69
C ILE A 18 3.73 -17.06 -11.10
N PHE A 19 3.44 -18.36 -11.23
CA PHE A 19 3.14 -18.93 -12.55
C PHE A 19 1.83 -18.39 -13.14
N VAL A 20 0.76 -18.31 -12.34
CA VAL A 20 -0.56 -17.83 -12.79
C VAL A 20 -0.48 -16.38 -13.25
N ALA A 21 0.12 -15.51 -12.44
CA ALA A 21 0.34 -14.10 -12.78
C ALA A 21 1.27 -13.96 -13.98
N GLY A 22 2.33 -14.78 -14.05
CA GLY A 22 3.28 -14.79 -15.18
C GLY A 22 2.62 -15.13 -16.51
N PHE A 23 1.81 -16.18 -16.57
CA PHE A 23 1.08 -16.54 -17.79
C PHE A 23 0.04 -15.48 -18.18
N SER A 24 -0.67 -14.92 -17.20
CA SER A 24 -1.66 -13.86 -17.44
C SER A 24 -1.01 -12.60 -17.99
N LEU A 25 0.12 -12.19 -17.41
CA LEU A 25 0.89 -11.04 -17.85
C LEU A 25 1.47 -11.25 -19.25
N ALA A 26 2.03 -12.43 -19.52
CA ALA A 26 2.56 -12.79 -20.84
C ALA A 26 1.46 -12.79 -21.91
N ALA A 27 0.30 -13.39 -21.61
CA ALA A 27 -0.84 -13.37 -22.52
C ALA A 27 -1.33 -11.94 -22.81
N GLU A 28 -1.28 -11.05 -21.82
CA GLU A 28 -1.60 -9.62 -22.00
C GLU A 28 -0.54 -8.91 -22.87
N SER A 29 0.75 -9.25 -22.73
CA SER A 29 1.83 -8.66 -23.55
C SER A 29 1.66 -8.88 -25.05
N PHE A 30 1.04 -9.99 -25.44
CA PHE A 30 0.82 -10.32 -26.86
C PHE A 30 -0.40 -9.64 -27.47
N LYS A 31 -1.24 -8.94 -26.69
CA LYS A 31 -2.41 -8.23 -27.20
C LYS A 31 -1.99 -6.90 -27.85
N PRO A 32 -2.49 -6.57 -29.06
CA PRO A 32 -2.20 -5.29 -29.72
C PRO A 32 -2.60 -4.07 -28.89
N GLN A 33 -3.69 -4.20 -28.12
CA GLN A 33 -4.11 -3.25 -27.10
C GLN A 33 -4.03 -3.96 -25.75
N ASN A 34 -2.91 -3.74 -25.06
CA ASN A 34 -2.73 -4.24 -23.70
C ASN A 34 -3.39 -3.31 -22.68
N LYS A 35 -3.70 -3.88 -21.52
CA LYS A 35 -4.26 -3.18 -20.35
C LYS A 35 -3.18 -2.71 -19.38
N TYR A 36 -2.03 -2.28 -19.90
CA TYR A 36 -0.97 -1.74 -19.05
C TYR A 36 -1.32 -0.33 -18.61
N ARG A 37 -1.74 -0.22 -17.34
CA ARG A 37 -1.98 1.05 -16.67
C ARG A 37 -1.17 1.07 -15.37
N PRO A 38 0.14 1.39 -15.44
CA PRO A 38 1.02 1.32 -14.29
C PRO A 38 0.58 2.27 -13.18
N VAL A 39 0.60 1.76 -11.95
CA VAL A 39 0.21 2.50 -10.75
C VAL A 39 1.23 2.26 -9.64
N VAL A 40 1.49 3.27 -8.82
CA VAL A 40 2.25 3.13 -7.57
C VAL A 40 1.29 3.15 -6.40
N LEU A 41 1.26 2.09 -5.62
CA LEU A 41 0.49 1.97 -4.39
C LEU A 41 1.34 2.30 -3.17
N ARG A 42 0.71 2.91 -2.18
CA ARG A 42 1.24 3.19 -0.85
C ARG A 42 0.60 2.20 0.12
N TYR A 43 1.16 1.00 0.22
CA TYR A 43 0.57 -0.07 1.03
C TYR A 43 0.95 0.09 2.51
N PRO A 44 -0.01 0.20 3.44
CA PRO A 44 0.25 0.26 4.87
C PRO A 44 0.58 -1.14 5.43
N LEU A 45 1.83 -1.33 5.87
CA LEU A 45 2.31 -2.60 6.41
C LEU A 45 1.70 -2.91 7.77
N ARG A 46 1.23 -4.15 7.93
CA ARG A 46 0.80 -4.73 9.21
C ARG A 46 1.92 -5.55 9.86
N VAL A 47 2.82 -6.11 9.06
CA VAL A 47 4.06 -6.73 9.57
C VAL A 47 5.06 -5.66 10.00
N THR A 48 5.77 -5.94 11.09
CA THR A 48 6.69 -4.98 11.74
C THR A 48 8.10 -5.53 11.90
N SER A 49 8.29 -6.85 11.85
CA SER A 49 9.61 -7.46 11.95
C SER A 49 10.39 -7.28 10.65
N ALA A 50 11.68 -6.94 10.75
CA ALA A 50 12.57 -6.81 9.60
C ALA A 50 12.57 -8.05 8.70
N TRP A 51 12.47 -9.24 9.30
CA TRP A 51 12.44 -10.50 8.55
C TRP A 51 11.14 -10.72 7.77
N GLU A 52 10.00 -10.39 8.39
CA GLU A 52 8.69 -10.47 7.72
C GLU A 52 8.60 -9.44 6.58
N ILE A 53 9.07 -8.21 6.83
CA ILE A 53 9.13 -7.16 5.82
C ILE A 53 10.00 -7.60 4.65
N PHE A 54 11.18 -8.18 4.91
CA PHE A 54 12.06 -8.70 3.85
C PHE A 54 11.37 -9.75 2.98
N TRP A 55 10.71 -10.75 3.59
CA TRP A 55 10.03 -11.79 2.82
C TRP A 55 8.81 -11.26 2.08
N PHE A 56 8.09 -10.32 2.67
CA PHE A 56 6.94 -9.68 2.02
C PHE A 56 7.36 -8.88 0.79
N THR A 57 8.29 -7.93 0.94
CA THR A 57 8.77 -7.11 -0.19
C THR A 57 9.44 -7.94 -1.28
N SER A 58 10.17 -8.99 -0.90
CA SER A 58 10.74 -9.95 -1.86
C SER A 58 9.66 -10.72 -2.62
N SER A 59 8.58 -11.12 -1.94
CA SER A 59 7.45 -11.84 -2.57
C SER A 59 6.69 -10.96 -3.56
N ILE A 60 6.50 -9.68 -3.22
CA ILE A 60 5.93 -8.68 -4.13
C ILE A 60 6.75 -8.58 -5.41
N THR A 61 8.07 -8.44 -5.29
CA THR A 61 8.95 -8.32 -6.46
C THR A 61 9.07 -9.63 -7.25
N ALA A 62 8.96 -10.78 -6.59
CA ALA A 62 8.97 -12.08 -7.26
C ALA A 62 7.67 -12.34 -8.06
N THR A 63 6.58 -11.68 -7.69
CA THR A 63 5.28 -11.81 -8.37
C THR A 63 5.32 -11.01 -9.70
N PRO A 64 5.05 -11.65 -10.85
CA PRO A 64 5.10 -10.97 -12.14
C PRO A 64 4.15 -9.77 -12.22
N GLY A 65 4.66 -8.65 -12.72
CA GLY A 65 3.88 -7.43 -12.89
C GLY A 65 3.84 -6.52 -11.66
N THR A 66 4.54 -6.87 -10.58
CA THR A 66 4.71 -6.02 -9.39
C THR A 66 6.17 -5.83 -9.01
N LEU A 67 6.47 -4.71 -8.35
CA LEU A 67 7.81 -4.36 -7.86
C LEU A 67 7.70 -3.58 -6.55
N SER A 68 8.41 -4.02 -5.50
CA SER A 68 8.59 -3.22 -4.29
C SER A 68 9.69 -2.16 -4.52
N LEU A 69 9.31 -0.88 -4.52
CA LEU A 69 10.23 0.24 -4.75
C LEU A 69 11.02 0.63 -3.49
N GLY A 70 10.41 0.47 -2.32
CA GLY A 70 11.05 0.85 -1.07
C GLY A 70 10.07 1.05 0.08
N LEU A 71 10.62 1.45 1.23
CA LEU A 71 9.88 1.70 2.46
C LEU A 71 9.89 3.19 2.78
N ARG A 72 8.76 3.70 3.28
CA ARG A 72 8.63 5.03 3.88
C ARG A 72 8.31 4.88 5.36
N GLU A 73 9.13 5.51 6.19
CA GLU A 73 8.89 5.56 7.64
C GLU A 73 7.63 6.39 7.94
N PRO A 74 6.82 6.00 8.94
CA PRO A 74 5.70 6.81 9.38
C PRO A 74 6.13 8.22 9.81
N ILE A 75 5.26 9.19 9.51
CA ILE A 75 5.45 10.61 9.86
C ILE A 75 5.16 10.92 11.33
N ALA A 76 4.50 9.99 12.05
CA ALA A 76 4.16 10.12 13.46
C ALA A 76 4.12 8.74 14.14
N GLU A 77 4.32 8.71 15.45
CA GLU A 77 4.18 7.48 16.25
C GLU A 77 2.75 6.91 16.14
N GLY A 78 2.65 5.59 16.00
CA GLY A 78 1.38 4.88 15.86
C GLY A 78 0.88 4.71 14.42
N LEU A 79 1.53 5.32 13.42
CA LEU A 79 1.22 5.07 12.01
C LEU A 79 2.03 3.90 11.43
N PRO A 80 1.49 3.16 10.44
CA PRO A 80 2.22 2.07 9.80
C PRO A 80 3.34 2.58 8.91
N ARG A 81 4.40 1.77 8.79
CA ARG A 81 5.37 1.91 7.71
C ARG A 81 4.68 1.62 6.38
N ILE A 82 5.02 2.39 5.36
CA ILE A 82 4.46 2.23 4.02
C ILE A 82 5.46 1.49 3.14
N VAL A 83 5.02 0.47 2.41
CA VAL A 83 5.77 -0.05 1.26
C VAL A 83 5.21 0.55 -0.02
N LEU A 84 6.10 1.08 -0.86
CA LEU A 84 5.77 1.58 -2.18
C LEU A 84 5.81 0.42 -3.16
N VAL A 85 4.68 0.12 -3.80
CA VAL A 85 4.55 -1.00 -4.73
C VAL A 85 4.16 -0.46 -6.10
N GLN A 86 4.98 -0.71 -7.11
CA GLN A 86 4.58 -0.52 -8.48
C GLN A 86 3.82 -1.77 -8.95
N ALA A 87 2.67 -1.57 -9.59
CA ALA A 87 1.95 -2.62 -10.33
C ALA A 87 1.76 -2.17 -11.77
N VAL A 88 2.05 -3.06 -12.73
CA VAL A 88 1.91 -2.78 -14.18
C VAL A 88 0.45 -2.87 -14.62
N MET A 89 -0.29 -3.82 -14.04
CA MET A 89 -1.71 -4.04 -14.27
C MET A 89 -2.53 -3.29 -13.21
N GLY A 90 -2.52 -1.95 -13.27
CA GLY A 90 -3.12 -1.08 -12.25
C GLY A 90 -4.51 -0.53 -12.59
N ASP A 91 -5.26 -1.16 -13.51
CA ASP A 91 -6.58 -0.69 -13.93
C ASP A 91 -7.56 -0.56 -12.75
N ASP A 92 -7.41 -1.44 -11.77
CA ASP A 92 -8.13 -1.44 -10.50
C ASP A 92 -7.11 -1.52 -9.34
N PRO A 93 -6.76 -0.39 -8.70
CA PRO A 93 -5.78 -0.37 -7.63
C PRO A 93 -6.35 -0.94 -6.32
N ALA A 94 -7.68 -1.02 -6.16
CA ALA A 94 -8.30 -1.59 -4.97
C ALA A 94 -8.11 -3.13 -4.92
N SER A 95 -8.28 -3.84 -6.05
CA SER A 95 -7.97 -5.27 -6.11
C SER A 95 -6.49 -5.55 -5.89
N VAL A 96 -5.59 -4.77 -6.48
CA VAL A 96 -4.14 -4.92 -6.21
C VAL A 96 -3.83 -4.73 -4.72
N MET A 97 -4.47 -3.76 -4.06
CA MET A 97 -4.32 -3.56 -2.61
C MET A 97 -4.83 -4.78 -1.81
N ALA A 98 -5.97 -5.36 -2.21
CA ALA A 98 -6.54 -6.53 -1.56
C ALA A 98 -5.66 -7.78 -1.75
N ASP A 99 -5.07 -7.98 -2.93
CA ASP A 99 -4.15 -9.09 -3.21
C ASP A 99 -2.87 -8.98 -2.36
N LEU A 100 -2.33 -7.77 -2.20
CA LEU A 100 -1.21 -7.51 -1.28
C LEU A 100 -1.59 -7.84 0.17
N ALA A 101 -2.83 -7.52 0.57
CA ALA A 101 -3.32 -7.84 1.90
C ALA A 101 -3.52 -9.35 2.14
N ASP A 102 -4.00 -10.11 1.16
CA ASP A 102 -4.07 -11.58 1.25
C ASP A 102 -2.66 -12.19 1.33
N MET A 103 -1.72 -11.70 0.51
CA MET A 103 -0.32 -12.14 0.54
C MET A 103 0.32 -11.91 1.92
N GLU A 104 0.15 -10.72 2.50
CA GLU A 104 0.70 -10.40 3.83
C GLU A 104 0.05 -11.26 4.93
N GLU A 105 -1.27 -11.51 4.85
CA GLU A 105 -1.96 -12.38 5.83
C GLU A 105 -1.45 -13.82 5.74
N ARG A 106 -1.21 -14.35 4.52
CA ARG A 106 -0.66 -15.70 4.35
C ARG A 106 0.77 -15.81 4.85
N LEU A 107 1.57 -14.76 4.67
CA LEU A 107 2.93 -14.69 5.21
C LEU A 107 2.92 -14.64 6.74
N ALA A 108 2.06 -13.81 7.32
CA ALA A 108 1.99 -13.55 8.75
C ALA A 108 0.54 -13.55 9.26
N PRO A 109 -0.08 -14.72 9.52
CA PRO A 109 -1.51 -14.82 9.88
C PRO A 109 -1.96 -13.99 11.09
N ARG A 110 -0.99 -13.59 11.95
CA ARG A 110 -1.21 -12.69 13.08
C ARG A 110 -1.74 -11.30 12.69
N VAL A 111 -1.56 -10.88 11.44
CA VAL A 111 -1.95 -9.53 10.96
C VAL A 111 -3.43 -9.41 10.59
N LYS A 112 -4.17 -10.52 10.54
CA LYS A 112 -5.58 -10.58 10.10
C LYS A 112 -6.52 -9.60 10.81
N GLY A 113 -6.21 -9.23 12.07
CA GLY A 113 -7.01 -8.31 12.86
C GLY A 113 -6.57 -6.84 12.80
N ILE A 114 -5.56 -6.50 12.00
CA ILE A 114 -5.03 -5.14 11.89
C ILE A 114 -5.62 -4.49 10.64
N ASP A 115 -6.40 -3.43 10.84
CA ASP A 115 -7.09 -2.69 9.77
C ASP A 115 -6.58 -1.25 9.69
N TYR A 116 -6.08 -0.90 8.51
CA TYR A 116 -5.60 0.44 8.14
C TYR A 116 -6.53 1.17 7.16
N GLY A 117 -7.77 0.72 7.01
CA GLY A 117 -8.77 1.36 6.16
C GLY A 117 -8.46 1.24 4.67
N VAL A 118 -7.85 0.12 4.27
CA VAL A 118 -7.57 -0.20 2.87
C VAL A 118 -8.18 -1.55 2.49
N PRO A 119 -8.50 -1.77 1.20
CA PRO A 119 -9.01 -3.04 0.70
C PRO A 119 -8.20 -4.25 1.13
N GLY A 120 -8.91 -5.28 1.61
CA GLY A 120 -8.34 -6.55 2.08
C GLY A 120 -7.80 -6.55 3.52
N GLN A 121 -7.75 -5.40 4.21
CA GLN A 121 -7.36 -5.35 5.63
C GLN A 121 -8.54 -5.23 6.60
N GLY A 122 -9.76 -5.11 6.09
CA GLY A 122 -10.98 -4.92 6.86
C GLY A 122 -12.21 -4.87 5.95
N PRO A 123 -13.29 -4.18 6.36
CA PRO A 123 -14.53 -4.07 5.59
C PRO A 123 -14.46 -3.03 4.45
N THR A 124 -13.36 -2.29 4.35
CA THR A 124 -13.20 -1.23 3.35
C THR A 124 -13.01 -1.85 1.96
N GLU A 125 -13.87 -1.53 1.00
CA GLU A 125 -13.75 -2.01 -0.39
C GLU A 125 -13.18 -0.96 -1.34
N GLU A 126 -13.41 0.32 -1.06
CA GLU A 126 -12.94 1.43 -1.89
C GLU A 126 -11.55 1.89 -1.47
N LEU A 127 -10.67 2.13 -2.45
CA LEU A 127 -9.34 2.64 -2.21
C LEU A 127 -9.30 4.17 -2.33
N ALA A 128 -8.95 4.86 -1.24
CA ALA A 128 -8.80 6.30 -1.26
C ALA A 128 -7.65 6.74 -2.20
N PRO A 129 -7.81 7.83 -2.98
CA PRO A 129 -6.79 8.32 -3.93
C PRO A 129 -5.42 8.62 -3.30
N THR A 130 -5.36 8.84 -1.99
CA THR A 130 -4.10 9.04 -1.27
C THR A 130 -3.18 7.82 -1.33
N PHE A 131 -3.74 6.61 -1.46
CA PHE A 131 -3.00 5.36 -1.40
C PHE A 131 -2.49 4.87 -2.76
N TYR A 132 -2.76 5.58 -3.85
CA TYR A 132 -2.23 5.19 -5.15
C TYR A 132 -1.94 6.40 -6.03
N GLU A 133 -1.18 6.18 -7.09
CA GLU A 133 -0.85 7.21 -8.05
C GLU A 133 -0.58 6.63 -9.43
N TYR A 134 -1.25 7.17 -10.44
CA TYR A 134 -0.97 6.86 -11.85
C TYR A 134 0.16 7.74 -12.35
N THR A 135 1.35 7.15 -12.50
CA THR A 135 2.58 7.88 -12.83
C THR A 135 2.49 8.62 -14.18
N LEU A 136 1.75 8.07 -15.15
CA LEU A 136 1.54 8.69 -16.46
C LEU A 136 0.68 9.97 -16.37
N ASP A 137 -0.28 10.01 -15.45
CA ASP A 137 -1.11 11.20 -15.22
C ASP A 137 -0.33 12.26 -14.43
N THR A 138 0.54 11.83 -13.52
CA THR A 138 1.33 12.73 -12.68
C THR A 138 2.58 13.30 -13.35
N LEU A 139 3.24 12.57 -14.26
CA LEU A 139 4.36 13.10 -15.07
C LEU A 139 3.90 14.30 -15.90
N GLY A 140 2.69 14.24 -16.45
CA GLY A 140 2.05 15.38 -17.11
C GLY A 140 1.77 16.57 -16.17
N ARG A 141 1.58 16.33 -14.87
CA ARG A 141 1.39 17.35 -13.83
C ARG A 141 2.72 17.99 -13.40
N HIS A 142 3.77 17.20 -13.19
CA HIS A 142 5.10 17.67 -12.77
C HIS A 142 5.83 18.45 -13.88
N MET A 143 5.66 18.05 -15.14
CA MET A 143 6.13 18.84 -16.28
C MET A 143 5.36 20.16 -16.44
N ARG A 144 4.15 20.27 -15.87
CA ARG A 144 3.28 21.44 -15.97
C ARG A 144 3.38 22.38 -14.76
N ALA A 145 3.84 21.90 -13.59
CA ALA A 145 3.99 22.66 -12.34
C ALA A 145 5.16 22.13 -11.46
N PRO A 146 6.41 22.53 -11.75
CA PRO A 146 7.63 22.03 -11.08
C PRO A 146 7.82 22.55 -9.64
N ASP A 147 7.03 23.53 -9.22
CA ASP A 147 7.02 24.15 -7.89
C ASP A 147 6.30 23.29 -6.84
N ILE A 148 5.22 22.60 -7.23
CA ILE A 148 4.44 21.71 -6.35
C ILE A 148 5.23 20.43 -6.00
N ALA A 149 6.06 19.93 -6.92
CA ALA A 149 6.90 18.77 -6.70
C ALA A 149 7.91 18.97 -5.53
N LYS A 150 8.35 20.21 -5.31
CA LYS A 150 9.30 20.53 -4.24
C LYS A 150 8.67 20.52 -2.84
N SER A 151 7.36 20.70 -2.72
CA SER A 151 6.69 20.68 -1.42
C SER A 151 6.51 19.26 -0.88
N ASP A 152 6.34 18.26 -1.75
CA ASP A 152 6.02 16.89 -1.34
C ASP A 152 7.23 16.09 -0.85
N ASP A 153 8.45 16.48 -1.28
CA ASP A 153 9.72 15.83 -0.92
C ASP A 153 10.46 16.51 0.25
N THR A 154 9.93 17.61 0.78
CA THR A 154 10.53 18.31 1.94
C THR A 154 9.98 17.71 3.23
N PRO A 155 10.82 17.32 4.22
CA PRO A 155 10.34 16.92 5.53
C PRO A 155 9.47 18.05 6.12
N LEU A 156 8.19 17.76 6.34
CA LEU A 156 7.27 18.71 6.93
C LEU A 156 7.74 19.05 8.34
N ALA A 157 7.70 20.34 8.69
CA ALA A 157 7.87 20.73 10.08
C ALA A 157 6.77 20.07 10.92
N ALA A 158 7.09 19.65 12.15
CA ALA A 158 6.17 18.85 12.98
C ALA A 158 4.76 19.45 13.16
N HIS A 159 4.61 20.78 13.02
CA HIS A 159 3.34 21.49 13.11
C HIS A 159 2.51 21.48 11.82
N ASP A 160 3.12 21.20 10.66
CA ASP A 160 2.44 21.16 9.35
C ASP A 160 1.94 19.76 8.97
N VAL A 161 2.30 18.74 9.77
CA VAL A 161 1.95 17.33 9.56
C VAL A 161 0.43 17.12 9.54
N GLU A 162 -0.32 17.87 10.33
CA GLU A 162 -1.79 17.76 10.42
C GLU A 162 -2.50 18.18 9.13
N LYS A 163 -1.94 19.16 8.41
CA LYS A 163 -2.53 19.73 7.19
C LYS A 163 -2.41 18.81 5.98
N TYR A 164 -1.39 17.95 5.97
CA TYR A 164 -1.06 17.04 4.88
C TYR A 164 -1.10 15.57 5.29
N SER A 165 -1.72 15.27 6.45
CA SER A 165 -1.92 13.90 6.90
C SER A 165 -2.73 13.12 5.87
N VAL A 166 -2.13 12.08 5.32
CA VAL A 166 -2.71 11.17 4.32
C VAL A 166 -3.65 10.13 4.93
N TRP A 167 -3.84 10.17 6.24
CA TRP A 167 -4.79 9.33 6.94
C TRP A 167 -6.15 10.03 7.03
N PRO A 168 -7.29 9.34 6.88
CA PRO A 168 -8.54 9.88 7.37
C PRO A 168 -8.42 9.92 8.89
N LEU A 169 -7.94 11.04 9.44
CA LEU A 169 -8.27 11.44 10.80
C LEU A 169 -9.79 11.62 10.81
N ARG A 170 -10.50 10.50 10.93
CA ARG A 170 -11.90 10.49 11.32
C ARG A 170 -11.93 11.34 12.57
N GLN A 171 -12.62 12.48 12.49
CA GLN A 171 -12.98 13.29 13.64
C GLN A 171 -13.73 12.38 14.63
N VAL A 172 -13.00 11.68 15.49
CA VAL A 172 -13.56 10.92 16.59
C VAL A 172 -13.29 11.75 17.83
N ALA A 173 -14.38 12.31 18.33
CA ALA A 173 -14.52 12.96 19.63
C ALA A 173 -13.89 14.35 19.80
N GLN A 174 -14.55 15.36 19.22
CA GLN A 174 -14.85 16.55 20.02
C GLN A 174 -16.37 16.69 20.13
N ASN A 175 -16.96 15.91 21.02
CA ASN A 175 -18.17 16.35 21.67
C ASN A 175 -18.00 16.16 23.18
N LYS A 176 -18.22 17.27 23.91
CA LYS A 176 -18.27 17.43 25.37
C LYS A 176 -16.96 17.42 26.14
N ASP A 177 -16.38 18.60 26.35
CA ASP A 177 -16.49 19.32 27.64
C ASP A 177 -15.40 20.38 27.76
N ALA A 178 -15.72 21.61 27.38
CA ALA A 178 -15.13 22.81 27.96
C ALA A 178 -16.28 23.69 28.48
N ARG A 179 -16.87 23.23 29.58
CA ARG A 179 -17.54 24.10 30.54
C ARG A 179 -16.50 25.03 31.15
N LYS A 180 -16.68 26.34 30.96
CA LYS A 180 -16.33 27.44 31.88
C LYS A 180 -16.96 28.69 31.27
N ASP A 181 -18.05 29.20 31.82
CA ASP A 181 -18.01 30.13 32.96
C ASP A 181 -17.00 31.25 32.66
N ASP A 182 -17.48 32.39 32.14
CA ASP A 182 -17.11 33.68 32.70
C ASP A 182 -18.04 34.81 32.18
N LYS A 183 -18.72 35.42 33.17
CA LYS A 183 -19.22 36.79 33.33
C LYS A 183 -19.58 37.65 32.12
#